data_AF-A0A1F4XMW6-F1
#
_entry.id   AF-A0A1F4XMW6-F1
#
_cell.length_a   1.000
_cell.length_b   1.000
_cell.length_c   1.000
_cell.angle_alpha   90.00
_cell.angle_beta   90.00
_cell.angle_gamma   90.00
#
_symmetry.space_group_name_H-M   'P 1'
#
loop_
_entity.id
_entity.type
_entity.pdbx_description
1 polymer ?
#
loop_
_entity_poly.entity_id
_entity_poly.type
_entity_poly.pdbx_seq_one_letter_code
_entity_poly.pdbx_strand_id
1 'polypeptide(L)'
;MRKVAKIARSLVFSIVLFYLLSLFFTRPLLPPTVQKTIPSLLLEENNAFSSEFQLGCIFSGTIEKNQPLAISLFKKGLPSELISELTRSLSRVLDLRKCKPGDFFSLLASPDHLLLSFEYQKGLLERYKVVNKEGDLVAYSVPVKLTRIVKGLEGEIKNSLWEDMRGKCENPELIMKFSDIFAWQIDFLNEPQKGDRYKLIYEEYEKDGKFVSYGEVLAAEYEASGTKYDAILYQDPEGRADYFDLTGKSLRKAFLRSPLNYRRITSTFSVSRLHPVFKTLRPHYGVDYAAPYGTPVVSSADGMVTFAGWKNGLGRTIEIRHANGFVTSYGHLSSFSLKIRSGAKVTQGEIIGRVGASGITTGPHLDYRCMVSGRYVNPLKMNLPSARPVKGNHLPDFNSKKENLLYALNLLTDELTFASAE
;
A
#
# COMPACT_ATOMS: atom_id res chain seq x y z
N MET A 1 59.33 -7.80 -12.55
CA MET A 1 60.13 -6.91 -13.44
C MET A 1 59.39 -6.81 -14.77
N ARG A 2 58.75 -5.69 -15.16
CA ARG A 2 59.32 -4.36 -15.44
C ARG A 2 60.45 -4.34 -16.50
N LYS A 3 60.29 -5.11 -17.59
CA LYS A 3 60.90 -4.84 -18.90
C LYS A 3 59.94 -5.37 -19.99
N VAL A 4 59.95 -4.74 -21.17
CA VAL A 4 59.20 -5.13 -22.37
C VAL A 4 57.66 -4.97 -22.36
N ALA A 5 57.13 -4.16 -21.44
CA ALA A 5 55.98 -3.26 -21.74
C ALA A 5 56.36 -2.16 -22.77
N LYS A 6 57.14 -2.54 -23.79
CA LYS A 6 57.74 -1.69 -24.84
C LYS A 6 57.45 -2.23 -26.25
N ILE A 7 57.27 -3.55 -26.44
CA ILE A 7 56.85 -4.11 -27.75
C ILE A 7 55.37 -3.80 -28.03
N ALA A 8 54.52 -3.84 -27.00
CA ALA A 8 53.10 -3.46 -27.08
C ALA A 8 52.84 -1.99 -27.46
N ARG A 9 53.87 -1.13 -27.54
CA ARG A 9 53.76 0.26 -28.02
C ARG A 9 54.31 0.48 -29.44
N SER A 10 55.00 -0.50 -30.02
CA SER A 10 55.54 -0.39 -31.39
C SER A 10 54.58 -0.92 -32.46
N LEU A 11 53.81 -1.97 -32.16
CA LEU A 11 52.87 -2.56 -33.12
C LEU A 11 51.62 -1.68 -33.32
N VAL A 12 51.16 -1.02 -32.26
CA VAL A 12 50.01 -0.10 -32.27
C VAL A 12 50.26 1.12 -33.18
N PHE A 13 51.52 1.51 -33.39
CA PHE A 13 51.87 2.61 -34.31
C PHE A 13 51.73 2.21 -35.79
N SER A 14 51.93 0.94 -36.14
CA SER A 14 51.73 0.45 -37.51
C SER A 14 50.25 0.31 -37.89
N ILE A 15 49.36 0.20 -36.89
CA ILE A 15 47.90 0.14 -37.07
C ILE A 15 47.30 1.52 -37.43
N VAL A 16 47.99 2.61 -37.08
CA VAL A 16 47.53 3.99 -37.36
C VAL A 16 47.97 4.49 -38.75
N LEU A 17 49.10 4.01 -39.29
CA LEU A 17 49.61 4.48 -40.58
C LEU A 17 48.87 3.88 -41.79
N PHE A 18 48.32 2.66 -41.67
CA PHE A 18 47.54 2.04 -42.75
C PHE A 18 46.09 2.55 -42.82
N TYR A 19 45.57 3.14 -41.72
CA TYR A 19 44.24 3.77 -41.68
C TYR A 19 44.21 5.18 -42.31
N LEU A 20 45.34 5.69 -42.79
CA LEU A 20 45.51 7.02 -43.38
C LEU A 20 45.79 7.04 -44.89
N LEU A 21 45.89 5.87 -45.54
CA LEU A 21 45.87 5.75 -47.00
C LEU A 21 44.70 4.86 -47.45
N SER A 22 44.04 5.23 -48.56
CA SER A 22 42.90 4.53 -49.19
C SER A 22 41.50 4.63 -48.54
N LEU A 23 41.24 5.73 -47.82
CA LEU A 23 40.06 6.50 -48.23
C LEU A 23 40.28 6.94 -49.69
N PHE A 24 39.21 6.99 -50.50
CA PHE A 24 39.20 7.08 -51.97
C PHE A 24 39.39 5.74 -52.74
N PHE A 25 38.30 5.00 -52.99
CA PHE A 25 37.83 4.60 -54.35
C PHE A 25 36.47 3.82 -54.33
N THR A 26 35.37 4.58 -54.41
CA THR A 26 34.06 4.33 -55.07
C THR A 26 33.36 2.95 -55.20
N ARG A 27 32.19 2.87 -54.52
CA ARG A 27 30.82 2.45 -54.95
C ARG A 27 30.46 0.97 -55.33
N PRO A 28 29.23 0.50 -54.98
CA PRO A 28 28.72 -0.86 -55.27
C PRO A 28 27.73 -0.96 -56.46
N LEU A 29 27.43 -2.20 -56.90
CA LEU A 29 26.36 -2.54 -57.86
C LEU A 29 25.55 -3.78 -57.37
N LEU A 30 24.25 -3.79 -57.67
CA LEU A 30 23.29 -4.85 -57.32
C LEU A 30 23.15 -5.89 -58.46
N PRO A 31 22.88 -7.18 -58.17
CA PRO A 31 22.49 -8.17 -59.17
C PRO A 31 20.96 -8.17 -59.45
N PRO A 32 20.50 -8.47 -60.68
CA PRO A 32 19.08 -8.50 -61.04
C PRO A 32 18.40 -9.87 -60.88
N THR A 33 17.07 -9.84 -60.75
CA THR A 33 16.15 -10.99 -60.66
C THR A 33 15.87 -11.63 -62.02
N VAL A 34 15.64 -12.96 -62.06
CA VAL A 34 14.99 -13.66 -63.19
C VAL A 34 13.97 -14.69 -62.67
N GLN A 35 12.77 -14.70 -63.24
CA GLN A 35 11.74 -15.74 -63.08
C GLN A 35 11.40 -16.34 -64.47
N LYS A 36 11.06 -17.64 -64.54
CA LYS A 36 10.17 -18.19 -65.60
C LYS A 36 9.59 -19.58 -65.30
N THR A 37 8.49 -19.90 -65.99
CA THR A 37 7.46 -20.93 -65.71
C THR A 37 6.77 -21.34 -67.03
N ILE A 38 6.06 -22.47 -67.21
CA ILE A 38 5.77 -23.66 -66.36
C ILE A 38 6.24 -24.94 -67.14
N PRO A 39 5.79 -26.19 -66.88
CA PRO A 39 4.52 -26.69 -67.43
C PRO A 39 3.64 -27.51 -66.46
N SER A 40 2.33 -27.47 -66.72
CA SER A 40 1.27 -28.18 -65.99
C SER A 40 0.84 -29.47 -66.70
N LEU A 41 0.53 -30.54 -65.95
CA LEU A 41 -0.58 -31.43 -66.30
C LEU A 41 -1.19 -32.08 -65.05
N LEU A 42 -2.50 -32.30 -65.09
CA LEU A 42 -3.29 -32.91 -64.02
C LEU A 42 -3.14 -34.43 -64.02
N LEU A 43 -2.94 -35.00 -62.83
CA LEU A 43 -3.51 -36.29 -62.43
C LEU A 43 -3.91 -36.17 -60.96
N GLU A 44 -5.21 -36.22 -60.69
CA GLU A 44 -5.71 -36.55 -59.36
C GLU A 44 -5.48 -38.04 -59.12
N GLU A 45 -4.95 -38.41 -57.97
CA GLU A 45 -5.48 -39.57 -57.25
C GLU A 45 -5.18 -39.44 -55.76
N ASN A 46 -6.23 -39.59 -54.95
CA ASN A 46 -6.14 -39.55 -53.50
C ASN A 46 -5.28 -40.71 -52.99
N ASN A 47 -4.39 -40.46 -52.03
CA ASN A 47 -4.14 -41.48 -51.01
C ASN A 47 -3.69 -40.93 -49.66
N ALA A 48 -4.45 -41.35 -48.64
CA ALA A 48 -4.10 -41.51 -47.25
C ALA A 48 -3.41 -40.35 -46.49
N PHE A 49 -4.20 -39.76 -45.58
CA PHE A 49 -3.74 -39.32 -44.26
C PHE A 49 -2.65 -40.25 -43.69
N SER A 50 -1.40 -39.79 -43.65
CA SER A 50 -0.37 -40.35 -42.77
C SER A 50 -0.35 -39.53 -41.48
N SER A 51 -0.87 -40.13 -40.40
CA SER A 51 -1.10 -39.47 -39.12
C SER A 51 0.17 -39.14 -38.34
N GLU A 52 0.45 -37.86 -38.14
CA GLU A 52 1.25 -37.36 -37.01
C GLU A 52 0.37 -36.47 -36.12
N PHE A 53 -0.25 -37.06 -35.09
CA PHE A 53 -0.93 -36.31 -34.03
C PHE A 53 0.10 -35.79 -33.03
N GLN A 54 0.50 -34.52 -33.15
CA GLN A 54 1.30 -33.83 -32.14
C GLN A 54 0.41 -33.29 -31.00
N LEU A 55 0.99 -33.17 -29.80
CA LEU A 55 0.26 -32.77 -28.59
C LEU A 55 -0.45 -31.41 -28.74
N GLY A 56 -1.56 -31.26 -28.02
CA GLY A 56 -2.30 -30.00 -27.90
C GLY A 56 -1.38 -28.83 -27.57
N CYS A 57 -1.52 -27.74 -28.34
CA CYS A 57 -0.58 -26.64 -28.35
C CYS A 57 -0.61 -25.83 -27.04
N ILE A 58 0.53 -25.88 -26.33
CA ILE A 58 0.80 -25.02 -25.17
C ILE A 58 1.38 -23.71 -25.69
N PHE A 59 0.58 -22.65 -25.69
CA PHE A 59 1.08 -21.30 -25.96
C PHE A 59 1.30 -20.56 -24.64
N SER A 60 2.36 -19.77 -24.56
CA SER A 60 2.55 -18.80 -23.49
C SER A 60 3.20 -17.53 -24.02
N GLY A 61 3.07 -16.46 -23.25
CA GLY A 61 3.65 -15.16 -23.60
C GLY A 61 3.41 -14.12 -22.52
N THR A 62 3.99 -12.96 -22.75
CA THR A 62 3.72 -11.75 -21.96
C THR A 62 3.04 -10.71 -22.85
N ILE A 63 2.27 -9.82 -22.24
CA ILE A 63 1.72 -8.65 -22.90
C ILE A 63 2.85 -7.69 -23.23
N GLU A 64 2.95 -7.27 -24.49
CA GLU A 64 3.94 -6.30 -24.95
C GLU A 64 3.42 -4.85 -24.81
N LYS A 65 4.35 -3.88 -24.85
CA LYS A 65 4.00 -2.45 -24.78
C LYS A 65 3.08 -2.07 -25.94
N ASN A 66 1.95 -1.42 -25.61
CA ASN A 66 0.90 -0.99 -26.53
C ASN A 66 0.21 -2.12 -27.32
N GLN A 67 0.26 -3.37 -26.86
CA GLN A 67 -0.43 -4.50 -27.50
C GLN A 67 -1.54 -5.05 -26.59
N PRO A 68 -2.82 -4.91 -26.96
CA PRO A 68 -3.92 -5.59 -26.29
C PRO A 68 -3.77 -7.12 -26.34
N LEU A 69 -4.33 -7.82 -25.36
CA LEU A 69 -4.32 -9.29 -25.28
C LEU A 69 -4.77 -9.96 -26.59
N ALA A 70 -5.82 -9.46 -27.24
CA ALA A 70 -6.30 -9.99 -28.52
C ALA A 70 -5.23 -9.99 -29.63
N ILE A 71 -4.42 -8.93 -29.72
CA ILE A 71 -3.31 -8.85 -30.70
C ILE A 71 -2.19 -9.82 -30.32
N SER A 72 -1.90 -9.95 -29.03
CA SER A 72 -0.89 -10.90 -28.52
C SER A 72 -1.27 -12.36 -28.82
N LEU A 73 -2.56 -12.70 -28.72
CA LEU A 73 -3.09 -14.02 -29.07
C LEU A 73 -3.12 -14.24 -30.60
N PHE A 74 -3.56 -13.26 -31.39
CA PHE A 74 -3.57 -13.34 -32.85
C PHE A 74 -2.17 -13.57 -33.42
N LYS A 75 -1.15 -12.86 -32.91
CA LYS A 75 0.27 -13.07 -33.27
C LYS A 75 0.81 -14.47 -32.95
N LYS A 76 0.13 -15.25 -32.09
CA LYS A 76 0.48 -16.65 -31.78
C LYS A 76 -0.26 -17.66 -32.66
N GLY A 77 -1.03 -17.20 -33.66
CA GLY A 77 -1.73 -18.08 -34.61
C GLY A 77 -3.08 -18.60 -34.12
N LEU A 78 -3.68 -17.97 -33.11
CA LEU A 78 -5.00 -18.36 -32.60
C LEU A 78 -6.13 -17.86 -33.54
N PRO A 79 -7.17 -18.68 -33.82
CA PRO A 79 -8.32 -18.26 -34.62
C PRO A 79 -9.05 -17.05 -34.05
N SER A 80 -9.57 -16.19 -34.93
CA SER A 80 -10.25 -14.94 -34.56
C SER A 80 -11.52 -15.19 -33.73
N GLU A 81 -12.23 -16.27 -34.03
CA GLU A 81 -13.43 -16.76 -33.37
C GLU A 81 -13.12 -17.08 -31.91
N LEU A 82 -12.09 -17.92 -31.67
CA LEU A 82 -11.63 -18.28 -30.34
C LEU A 82 -11.14 -17.05 -29.55
N ILE A 83 -10.41 -16.13 -30.19
CA ILE A 83 -9.98 -14.88 -29.54
C ILE A 83 -11.20 -14.05 -29.12
N SER A 84 -12.22 -13.95 -29.96
CA SER A 84 -13.46 -13.24 -29.66
C SER A 84 -14.20 -13.86 -28.48
N GLU A 85 -14.35 -15.18 -28.45
CA GLU A 85 -15.02 -15.89 -27.35
C GLU A 85 -14.26 -15.81 -26.03
N LEU A 86 -12.94 -16.01 -26.07
CA LEU A 86 -12.05 -15.92 -24.92
C LEU A 86 -12.07 -14.50 -24.33
N THR A 87 -11.93 -13.47 -25.16
CA THR A 87 -11.97 -12.07 -24.68
C THR A 87 -13.36 -11.66 -24.18
N ARG A 88 -14.44 -12.13 -24.82
CA ARG A 88 -15.82 -11.95 -24.36
C ARG A 88 -16.06 -12.60 -22.99
N SER A 89 -15.52 -13.81 -22.75
CA SER A 89 -15.67 -14.48 -21.46
C SER A 89 -14.83 -13.78 -20.38
N LEU A 90 -13.54 -13.53 -20.67
CA LEU A 90 -12.61 -12.91 -19.74
C LEU A 90 -13.01 -11.48 -19.34
N SER A 91 -13.65 -10.72 -20.24
CA SER A 91 -14.12 -9.35 -19.94
C SER A 91 -15.19 -9.28 -18.84
N ARG A 92 -15.84 -10.41 -18.52
CA ARG A 92 -16.79 -10.52 -17.40
C ARG A 92 -16.13 -10.43 -16.03
N VAL A 93 -14.83 -10.77 -15.94
CA VAL A 93 -14.08 -10.85 -14.68
C VAL A 93 -12.84 -9.95 -14.63
N LEU A 94 -12.36 -9.49 -15.79
CA LEU A 94 -11.18 -8.63 -15.94
C LEU A 94 -11.47 -7.50 -16.94
N ASP A 95 -11.23 -6.25 -16.52
CA ASP A 95 -11.20 -5.11 -17.45
C ASP A 95 -9.96 -5.20 -18.34
N LEU A 96 -10.12 -5.70 -19.56
CA LEU A 96 -9.03 -5.95 -20.53
C LEU A 96 -8.24 -4.68 -20.89
N ARG A 97 -8.78 -3.48 -20.64
CA ARG A 97 -8.06 -2.20 -20.84
C ARG A 97 -7.02 -1.94 -19.74
N LYS A 98 -7.08 -2.69 -18.63
CA LYS A 98 -6.14 -2.62 -17.51
C LYS A 98 -5.06 -3.71 -17.56
N CYS A 99 -5.03 -4.52 -18.62
CA CYS A 99 -3.89 -5.38 -18.95
C CYS A 99 -2.64 -4.52 -19.17
N LYS A 100 -1.53 -4.87 -18.53
CA LYS A 100 -0.28 -4.11 -18.55
C LYS A 100 0.84 -4.89 -19.25
N PRO A 101 1.82 -4.19 -19.85
CA PRO A 101 3.02 -4.84 -20.36
C PRO A 101 3.74 -5.60 -19.24
N GLY A 102 4.10 -6.85 -19.52
CA GLY A 102 4.68 -7.78 -18.52
C GLY A 102 3.66 -8.70 -17.82
N ASP A 103 2.35 -8.47 -17.96
CA ASP A 103 1.34 -9.47 -17.57
C ASP A 103 1.54 -10.75 -18.38
N PHE A 104 1.41 -11.92 -17.77
CA PHE A 104 1.68 -13.23 -18.37
C PHE A 104 0.39 -13.94 -18.75
N PHE A 105 0.41 -14.70 -19.84
CA PHE A 105 -0.69 -15.59 -20.22
C PHE A 105 -0.19 -16.95 -20.69
N SER A 106 -1.01 -17.97 -20.48
CA SER A 106 -0.84 -19.29 -21.05
C SER A 106 -2.16 -19.84 -21.58
N LEU A 107 -2.08 -20.66 -22.62
CA LEU A 107 -3.21 -21.27 -23.30
C LEU A 107 -2.89 -22.74 -23.59
N LEU A 108 -3.86 -23.60 -23.29
CA LEU A 108 -3.89 -25.01 -23.64
C LEU A 108 -5.06 -25.21 -24.60
N ALA A 109 -4.78 -25.56 -25.85
CA ALA A 109 -5.78 -26.00 -26.81
C ALA A 109 -5.50 -27.42 -27.29
N SER A 110 -6.54 -28.13 -27.70
CA SER A 110 -6.42 -29.42 -28.39
C SER A 110 -5.98 -29.24 -29.85
N PRO A 111 -5.60 -30.32 -30.56
CA PRO A 111 -5.13 -30.24 -31.96
C PRO A 111 -6.14 -29.66 -32.96
N ASP A 112 -7.44 -29.72 -32.65
CA ASP A 112 -8.56 -29.12 -33.37
C ASP A 112 -8.89 -27.68 -32.90
N HIS A 113 -7.95 -27.03 -32.20
CA HIS A 113 -8.04 -25.67 -31.67
C HIS A 113 -9.14 -25.39 -30.64
N LEU A 114 -9.82 -26.41 -30.08
CA LEU A 114 -10.72 -26.19 -28.95
C LEU A 114 -9.92 -25.75 -27.71
N LEU A 115 -10.37 -24.68 -27.06
CA LEU A 115 -9.74 -24.23 -25.82
C LEU A 115 -10.04 -25.22 -24.69
N LEU A 116 -9.00 -25.81 -24.13
CA LEU A 116 -9.10 -26.63 -22.92
C LEU A 116 -8.99 -25.73 -21.68
N SER A 117 -7.98 -24.85 -21.65
CA SER A 117 -7.89 -23.80 -20.63
C SER A 117 -7.03 -22.63 -21.08
N PHE A 118 -7.34 -21.44 -20.56
CA PHE A 118 -6.51 -20.24 -20.67
C PHE A 118 -6.31 -19.65 -19.28
N GLU A 119 -5.08 -19.26 -18.94
CA GLU A 119 -4.76 -18.54 -17.72
C GLU A 119 -4.15 -17.18 -18.04
N TYR A 120 -4.61 -16.15 -17.33
CA TYR A 120 -4.09 -14.79 -17.41
C TYR A 120 -3.65 -14.34 -16.01
N GLN A 121 -2.38 -13.99 -15.87
CA GLN A 121 -1.79 -13.49 -14.64
C GLN A 121 -1.42 -12.02 -14.82
N LYS A 122 -2.10 -11.17 -14.05
CA LYS A 122 -1.94 -9.72 -14.00
C LYS A 122 -1.09 -9.35 -12.79
N GLY A 123 0.16 -8.97 -13.05
CA GLY A 123 1.19 -8.82 -12.02
C GLY A 123 1.36 -10.06 -11.12
N LEU A 124 1.44 -9.85 -9.81
CA LEU A 124 1.64 -10.90 -8.80
C LEU A 124 0.37 -11.27 -8.01
N LEU A 125 -0.71 -10.48 -8.12
CA LEU A 125 -1.89 -10.55 -7.24
C LEU A 125 -3.16 -11.06 -7.92
N GLU A 126 -3.29 -10.87 -9.23
CA GLU A 126 -4.51 -11.17 -9.97
C GLU A 126 -4.25 -12.33 -10.93
N ARG A 127 -4.98 -13.44 -10.76
CA ARG A 127 -4.98 -14.56 -11.71
C ARG A 127 -6.41 -14.85 -12.14
N TYR A 128 -6.59 -15.10 -13.42
CA TYR A 128 -7.86 -15.44 -14.04
C TYR A 128 -7.69 -16.72 -14.84
N LYS A 129 -8.72 -17.56 -14.83
CA LYS A 129 -8.77 -18.78 -15.64
C LYS A 129 -10.05 -18.80 -16.45
N VAL A 130 -9.93 -19.15 -17.73
CA VAL A 130 -11.04 -19.50 -18.62
C VAL A 130 -10.93 -20.99 -18.89
N VAL A 131 -12.04 -21.71 -18.75
CA VAL A 131 -12.14 -23.13 -19.10
C VAL A 131 -13.36 -23.33 -19.99
N ASN A 132 -13.29 -24.34 -20.85
CA ASN A 132 -14.47 -24.80 -21.56
C ASN A 132 -15.29 -25.73 -20.64
N LYS A 133 -16.57 -25.41 -20.45
CA LYS A 133 -17.57 -26.26 -19.81
C LYS A 133 -18.66 -26.58 -20.82
N GLU A 134 -18.68 -27.81 -21.32
CA GLU A 134 -19.76 -28.31 -22.18
C GLU A 134 -20.01 -27.47 -23.45
N GLY A 135 -18.96 -26.79 -23.96
CA GLY A 135 -19.02 -25.89 -25.11
C GLY A 135 -18.94 -24.40 -24.73
N ASP A 136 -19.28 -24.02 -23.50
CA ASP A 136 -19.26 -22.64 -23.04
C ASP A 136 -17.92 -22.27 -22.38
N LEU A 137 -17.29 -21.17 -22.85
CA LEU A 137 -16.10 -20.62 -22.20
C LEU A 137 -16.49 -19.83 -20.94
N VAL A 138 -16.09 -20.32 -19.76
CA VAL A 138 -16.39 -19.72 -18.46
C VAL A 138 -15.12 -19.17 -17.81
N ALA A 139 -15.07 -17.85 -17.64
CA ALA A 139 -14.00 -17.14 -16.93
C ALA A 139 -14.30 -16.97 -15.43
N TYR A 140 -13.28 -17.12 -14.58
CA TYR A 140 -13.34 -16.84 -13.15
C TYR A 140 -11.97 -16.37 -12.62
N SER A 141 -11.98 -15.62 -11.52
CA SER A 141 -10.76 -15.28 -10.78
C SER A 141 -10.28 -16.48 -9.96
N VAL A 142 -8.96 -16.68 -9.92
CA VAL A 142 -8.30 -17.71 -9.11
C VAL A 142 -7.60 -17.01 -7.95
N PRO A 143 -7.84 -17.39 -6.68
CA PRO A 143 -7.12 -16.79 -5.56
C PRO A 143 -5.63 -17.10 -5.65
N VAL A 144 -4.80 -16.06 -5.71
CA VAL A 144 -3.35 -16.22 -5.67
C VAL A 144 -2.94 -16.47 -4.22
N LYS A 145 -2.38 -17.66 -3.94
CA LYS A 145 -1.75 -17.95 -2.65
C LYS A 145 -0.43 -17.18 -2.56
N LEU A 146 -0.34 -16.30 -1.56
CA LEU A 146 0.88 -15.60 -1.17
C LEU A 146 1.58 -16.37 -0.06
N THR A 147 2.91 -16.34 -0.06
CA THR A 147 3.72 -16.87 1.04
C THR A 147 3.87 -15.77 2.08
N ARG A 148 3.39 -16.01 3.31
CA ARG A 148 3.61 -15.13 4.46
C ARG A 148 4.96 -15.46 5.08
N ILE A 149 5.87 -14.49 5.10
CA ILE A 149 7.18 -14.57 5.73
C ILE A 149 7.19 -13.57 6.89
N VAL A 150 7.86 -13.92 8.00
CA VAL A 150 8.11 -12.98 9.09
C VAL A 150 9.54 -12.50 8.96
N LYS A 151 9.74 -11.17 8.88
CA LYS A 151 11.05 -10.53 8.77
C LYS A 151 11.25 -9.58 9.95
N GLY A 152 12.52 -9.34 10.27
CA GLY A 152 12.95 -8.36 11.26
C GLY A 152 13.60 -7.16 10.60
N LEU A 153 13.49 -5.99 11.23
CA LEU A 153 14.18 -4.77 10.82
C LEU A 153 14.54 -3.96 12.06
N GLU A 154 15.78 -3.45 12.11
CA GLU A 154 16.22 -2.53 13.16
C GLU A 154 17.12 -1.41 12.63
N GLY A 155 17.33 -0.39 13.45
CA GLY A 155 18.29 0.67 13.19
C GLY A 155 18.36 1.78 14.24
N GLU A 156 19.36 2.63 14.06
CA GLU A 156 19.54 3.89 14.77
C GLU A 156 19.26 5.05 13.80
N ILE A 157 18.52 6.06 14.26
CA ILE A 157 18.18 7.25 13.47
C ILE A 157 19.39 8.17 13.37
N LYS A 158 19.76 8.52 12.14
CA LYS A 158 20.84 9.46 11.83
C LYS A 158 20.29 10.83 11.47
N ASN A 159 19.21 10.85 10.67
CA ASN A 159 18.56 12.06 10.18
C ASN A 159 17.06 12.07 10.52
N SER A 160 16.34 11.02 10.11
CA SER A 160 14.91 10.83 10.38
C SER A 160 14.54 9.36 10.20
N LEU A 161 13.51 8.90 10.92
CA LEU A 161 12.96 7.55 10.79
C LEU A 161 12.69 7.19 9.31
N TRP A 162 12.14 8.12 8.54
CA TRP A 162 11.82 7.88 7.13
C TRP A 162 13.07 7.66 6.27
N GLU A 163 14.13 8.43 6.46
CA GLU A 163 15.37 8.24 5.68
C GLU A 163 16.08 6.94 6.06
N ASP A 164 16.19 6.64 7.35
CA ASP A 164 16.89 5.46 7.85
C ASP A 164 16.13 4.15 7.56
N MET A 165 14.80 4.16 7.49
CA MET A 165 14.01 2.98 7.09
C MET A 165 13.90 2.81 5.57
N ARG A 166 13.80 3.90 4.77
CA ARG A 166 13.57 3.82 3.31
C ARG A 166 14.63 3.00 2.58
N GLY A 167 15.87 2.99 3.07
CA GLY A 167 16.96 2.18 2.50
C GLY A 167 16.92 0.69 2.86
N LYS A 168 15.97 0.26 3.71
CA LYS A 168 15.87 -1.09 4.30
C LYS A 168 14.49 -1.74 4.10
N CYS A 169 13.59 -1.09 3.38
CA CYS A 169 12.26 -1.60 3.05
C CYS A 169 11.93 -1.39 1.56
N GLU A 170 11.21 -2.33 0.97
CA GLU A 170 10.81 -2.35 -0.44
C GLU A 170 9.95 -1.14 -0.82
N ASN A 171 9.12 -0.66 0.11
CA ASN A 171 8.34 0.57 -0.08
C ASN A 171 7.96 1.24 1.26
N PRO A 172 7.53 2.51 1.26
CA PRO A 172 7.30 3.28 2.49
C PRO A 172 6.09 2.88 3.35
N GLU A 173 5.25 1.93 2.92
CA GLU A 173 4.10 1.44 3.70
C GLU A 173 4.52 0.90 5.08
N LEU A 174 5.67 0.21 5.16
CA LEU A 174 6.18 -0.30 6.43
C LEU A 174 6.55 0.83 7.42
N ILE A 175 7.07 1.95 6.91
CA ILE A 175 7.40 3.14 7.70
C ILE A 175 6.12 3.76 8.27
N MET A 176 5.07 3.85 7.46
CA MET A 176 3.75 4.33 7.88
C MET A 176 3.14 3.39 8.95
N LYS A 177 3.11 2.08 8.68
CA LYS A 177 2.60 1.07 9.63
C LYS A 177 3.33 1.13 10.97
N PHE A 178 4.66 1.24 10.99
CA PHE A 178 5.43 1.42 12.22
C PHE A 178 5.07 2.74 12.93
N SER A 179 4.99 3.84 12.18
CA SER A 179 4.69 5.17 12.74
C SER A 179 3.29 5.23 13.38
N ASP A 180 2.30 4.62 12.74
CA ASP A 180 0.89 4.63 13.17
C ASP A 180 0.68 3.88 14.51
N ILE A 181 1.54 2.90 14.83
CA ILE A 181 1.50 2.15 16.11
C ILE A 181 1.75 3.09 17.29
N PHE A 182 2.79 3.93 17.21
CA PHE A 182 3.18 4.82 18.29
C PHE A 182 2.73 6.28 18.11
N ALA A 183 2.02 6.65 17.05
CA ALA A 183 1.47 8.00 16.80
C ALA A 183 0.64 8.59 17.97
N TRP A 184 0.23 7.73 18.90
CA TRP A 184 -0.46 8.02 20.16
C TRP A 184 0.45 8.59 21.25
N GLN A 185 1.69 8.17 21.26
CA GLN A 185 2.72 8.44 22.26
C GLN A 185 3.77 9.40 21.69
N ILE A 186 4.21 9.16 20.46
CA ILE A 186 5.31 9.87 19.78
C ILE A 186 4.79 10.60 18.54
N ASP A 187 5.23 11.84 18.32
CA ASP A 187 5.05 12.55 17.04
C ASP A 187 6.30 12.38 16.15
N PHE A 188 6.29 11.34 15.31
CA PHE A 188 7.43 11.00 14.43
C PHE A 188 7.83 12.08 13.41
N LEU A 189 7.09 13.18 13.27
CA LEU A 189 7.50 14.31 12.43
C LEU A 189 8.39 15.32 13.16
N ASN A 190 8.33 15.38 14.49
CA ASN A 190 8.92 16.45 15.30
C ASN A 190 9.76 15.96 16.48
N GLU A 191 9.47 14.78 17.02
CA GLU A 191 10.10 14.23 18.23
C GLU A 191 11.35 13.35 17.99
N PRO A 192 11.50 12.58 16.89
CA PRO A 192 12.67 11.73 16.67
C PRO A 192 13.99 12.48 16.62
N GLN A 193 14.99 11.94 17.31
CA GLN A 193 16.33 12.52 17.38
C GLN A 193 17.40 11.57 16.84
N LYS A 194 18.56 12.15 16.51
CA LYS A 194 19.73 11.37 16.14
C LYS A 194 20.19 10.53 17.34
N GLY A 195 20.32 9.22 17.15
CA GLY A 195 20.65 8.24 18.19
C GLY A 195 19.44 7.49 18.77
N ASP A 196 18.21 7.91 18.44
CA ASP A 196 17.01 7.11 18.76
C ASP A 196 17.05 5.78 17.99
N ARG A 197 16.56 4.70 18.61
CA ARG A 197 16.59 3.35 18.01
C ARG A 197 15.19 2.83 17.71
N TYR A 198 15.07 2.01 16.67
CA TYR A 198 13.84 1.30 16.32
C TYR A 198 14.12 -0.17 16.03
N LYS A 199 13.16 -1.02 16.38
CA LYS A 199 13.10 -2.44 16.01
C LYS A 199 11.68 -2.82 15.66
N LEU A 200 11.49 -3.72 14.71
CA LEU A 200 10.20 -4.29 14.38
C LEU A 200 10.32 -5.70 13.80
N ILE A 201 9.36 -6.55 14.18
CA ILE A 201 9.07 -7.84 13.55
C ILE A 201 7.77 -7.66 12.76
N TYR A 202 7.79 -7.95 11.48
CA TYR A 202 6.67 -7.68 10.57
C TYR A 202 6.43 -8.84 9.59
N GLU A 203 5.21 -8.88 9.06
CA GLU A 203 4.82 -9.78 7.99
C GLU A 203 5.16 -9.20 6.62
N GLU A 204 5.70 -10.04 5.76
CA GLU A 204 5.85 -9.76 4.33
C GLU A 204 5.13 -10.84 3.53
N TYR A 205 4.33 -10.42 2.56
CA TYR A 205 3.70 -11.32 1.61
C TYR A 205 4.51 -11.32 0.32
N GLU A 206 5.02 -12.50 -0.03
CA GLU A 206 5.77 -12.73 -1.27
C GLU A 206 4.99 -13.63 -2.23
N LYS A 207 5.25 -13.46 -3.53
CA LYS A 207 4.83 -14.39 -4.58
C LYS A 207 6.04 -14.75 -5.43
N ASP A 208 6.36 -16.04 -5.46
CA ASP A 208 7.46 -16.60 -6.26
C ASP A 208 8.82 -15.90 -5.99
N GLY A 209 9.10 -15.65 -4.70
CA GLY A 209 10.33 -15.00 -4.21
C GLY A 209 10.38 -13.48 -4.45
N LYS A 210 9.25 -12.83 -4.75
CA LYS A 210 9.15 -11.40 -4.97
C LYS A 210 8.18 -10.77 -3.97
N PHE A 211 8.58 -9.64 -3.40
CA PHE A 211 7.72 -8.78 -2.58
C PHE A 211 6.40 -8.47 -3.30
N VAL A 212 5.29 -8.55 -2.55
CA VAL A 212 3.96 -8.16 -3.01
C VAL A 212 3.38 -7.04 -2.14
N SER A 213 3.36 -7.22 -0.83
CA SER A 213 2.85 -6.25 0.14
C SER A 213 3.34 -6.55 1.55
N TYR A 214 3.32 -5.54 2.42
CA TYR A 214 3.48 -5.78 3.85
C TYR A 214 2.17 -6.27 4.47
N GLY A 215 2.29 -7.14 5.49
CA GLY A 215 1.20 -7.51 6.36
C GLY A 215 1.16 -6.65 7.61
N GLU A 216 0.87 -7.26 8.74
CA GLU A 216 0.92 -6.56 10.02
C GLU A 216 2.32 -6.50 10.64
N VAL A 217 2.57 -5.47 11.44
CA VAL A 217 3.73 -5.42 12.33
C VAL A 217 3.35 -6.23 13.57
N LEU A 218 4.05 -7.33 13.82
CA LEU A 218 3.72 -8.25 14.91
C LEU A 218 4.20 -7.70 16.27
N ALA A 219 5.37 -7.07 16.27
CA ALA A 219 5.90 -6.36 17.42
C ALA A 219 6.84 -5.25 16.99
N ALA A 220 6.95 -4.20 17.81
CA ALA A 220 7.87 -3.09 17.60
C ALA A 220 8.39 -2.52 18.93
N GLU A 221 9.61 -1.99 18.89
CA GLU A 221 10.25 -1.21 19.95
C GLU A 221 10.72 0.11 19.34
N TYR A 222 10.48 1.23 20.04
CA TYR A 222 11.15 2.50 19.78
C TYR A 222 11.82 2.97 21.07
N GLU A 223 13.07 3.44 20.99
CA GLU A 223 13.83 3.97 22.12
C GLU A 223 14.24 5.42 21.84
N ALA A 224 13.70 6.35 22.64
CA ALA A 224 13.98 7.78 22.53
C ALA A 224 14.58 8.31 23.82
N SER A 225 15.79 8.86 23.77
CA SER A 225 16.49 9.40 24.96
C SER A 225 16.50 8.44 26.18
N GLY A 226 16.63 7.13 25.93
CA GLY A 226 16.59 6.07 26.96
C GLY A 226 15.20 5.65 27.45
N THR A 227 14.12 6.25 26.93
CA THR A 227 12.74 5.80 27.16
C THR A 227 12.34 4.81 26.09
N LYS A 228 11.95 3.59 26.50
CA LYS A 228 11.43 2.56 25.59
C LYS A 228 9.91 2.64 25.44
N TYR A 229 9.46 2.38 24.21
CA TYR A 229 8.07 2.30 23.81
C TYR A 229 7.86 0.97 23.09
N ASP A 230 7.19 0.03 23.75
CA ASP A 230 6.93 -1.31 23.23
C ASP A 230 5.52 -1.44 22.66
N ALA A 231 5.42 -2.17 21.56
CA ALA A 231 4.16 -2.53 20.93
C ALA A 231 4.11 -4.02 20.58
N ILE A 232 3.04 -4.68 21.02
CA ILE A 232 2.75 -6.08 20.72
C ILE A 232 1.38 -6.13 20.05
N LEU A 233 1.32 -6.64 18.82
CA LEU A 233 0.06 -6.95 18.18
C LEU A 233 -0.56 -8.18 18.83
N TYR A 234 -1.79 -8.05 19.32
CA TYR A 234 -2.53 -9.15 19.90
C TYR A 234 -3.97 -9.18 19.40
N GLN A 235 -4.38 -10.35 18.93
CA GLN A 235 -5.76 -10.66 18.60
C GLN A 235 -6.36 -11.53 19.70
N ASP A 236 -7.45 -11.05 20.33
CA ASP A 236 -8.19 -11.83 21.32
C ASP A 236 -9.00 -12.97 20.66
N PRO A 237 -9.42 -14.00 21.43
CA PRO A 237 -10.20 -15.12 20.90
C PRO A 237 -11.55 -14.72 20.28
N GLU A 238 -12.07 -13.54 20.59
CA GLU A 238 -13.27 -12.98 19.95
C GLU A 238 -12.98 -12.19 18.65
N GLY A 239 -11.72 -12.18 18.20
CA GLY A 239 -11.31 -11.66 16.89
C GLY A 239 -10.90 -10.18 16.87
N ARG A 240 -10.82 -9.50 18.02
CA ARG A 240 -10.34 -8.11 18.07
C ARG A 240 -8.81 -8.09 18.13
N ALA A 241 -8.20 -7.61 17.04
CA ALA A 241 -6.79 -7.24 17.00
C ALA A 241 -6.57 -5.78 17.48
N ASP A 242 -5.48 -5.56 18.23
CA ASP A 242 -5.03 -4.24 18.69
C ASP A 242 -3.53 -4.28 19.06
N TYR A 243 -2.91 -3.12 19.24
CA TYR A 243 -1.54 -3.00 19.75
C TYR A 243 -1.57 -2.65 21.25
N PHE A 244 -0.75 -3.36 22.02
CA PHE A 244 -0.65 -3.24 23.48
C PHE A 244 0.79 -3.08 23.95
N ASP A 245 0.99 -2.40 25.08
CA ASP A 245 2.27 -2.39 25.80
C ASP A 245 2.53 -3.74 26.50
N LEU A 246 3.71 -3.90 27.11
CA LEU A 246 4.14 -5.15 27.76
C LEU A 246 3.24 -5.62 28.93
N THR A 247 2.37 -4.72 29.43
CA THR A 247 1.41 -4.99 30.52
C THR A 247 0.01 -5.38 30.00
N GLY A 248 -0.20 -5.36 28.68
CA GLY A 248 -1.49 -5.64 28.05
C GLY A 248 -2.41 -4.43 27.99
N LYS A 249 -1.90 -3.21 28.20
CA LYS A 249 -2.68 -1.97 28.07
C LYS A 249 -2.58 -1.43 26.66
N SER A 250 -3.72 -1.03 26.08
CA SER A 250 -3.75 -0.63 24.67
C SER A 250 -2.95 0.66 24.43
N LEU A 251 -2.15 0.67 23.35
CA LEU A 251 -1.41 1.83 22.89
C LEU A 251 -2.34 2.90 22.31
N ARG A 252 -3.41 2.47 21.62
CA ARG A 252 -4.47 3.37 21.17
C ARG A 252 -5.03 4.13 22.35
N LYS A 253 -5.09 5.46 22.24
CA LYS A 253 -5.87 6.27 23.18
C LYS A 253 -7.34 6.19 22.78
N ALA A 254 -8.21 6.30 23.78
CA ALA A 254 -9.65 6.34 23.54
C ALA A 254 -10.07 7.50 22.62
N PHE A 255 -9.23 8.53 22.43
CA PHE A 255 -9.44 9.67 21.53
C PHE A 255 -8.19 10.00 20.71
N LEU A 256 -8.34 10.33 19.42
CA LEU A 256 -7.33 10.96 18.55
C LEU A 256 -6.84 12.30 19.14
N ARG A 257 -5.53 12.57 19.04
CA ARG A 257 -4.94 13.88 19.37
C ARG A 257 -5.51 15.00 18.47
N SER A 258 -5.81 14.68 17.20
CA SER A 258 -6.45 15.57 16.23
C SER A 258 -7.49 14.82 15.40
N PRO A 259 -8.69 15.40 15.14
CA PRO A 259 -9.74 14.79 14.31
C PRO A 259 -9.59 15.05 12.80
N LEU A 260 -8.44 15.54 12.35
CA LEU A 260 -8.10 15.72 10.92
C LEU A 260 -6.59 15.88 10.73
N ASN A 261 -6.13 15.73 9.48
CA ASN A 261 -4.84 16.26 9.06
C ASN A 261 -4.99 17.79 8.83
N TYR A 262 -4.16 18.60 9.50
CA TYR A 262 -4.28 20.06 9.54
C TYR A 262 -2.92 20.73 9.32
N ARG A 263 -2.93 21.99 8.85
CA ARG A 263 -1.68 22.72 8.57
C ARG A 263 -1.10 23.43 9.80
N ARG A 264 -1.96 23.99 10.64
CA ARG A 264 -1.61 24.58 11.95
C ARG A 264 -2.83 24.82 12.83
N ILE A 265 -2.62 24.93 14.13
CA ILE A 265 -3.61 25.51 15.05
C ILE A 265 -3.64 27.03 14.82
N THR A 266 -4.83 27.62 14.69
CA THR A 266 -5.04 29.07 14.55
C THR A 266 -5.49 29.74 15.84
N SER A 267 -6.18 28.99 16.70
CA SER A 267 -6.52 29.39 18.07
C SER A 267 -6.56 28.18 18.98
N THR A 268 -6.01 28.33 20.17
CA THR A 268 -6.11 27.34 21.25
C THR A 268 -7.38 27.57 22.08
N PHE A 269 -7.66 26.62 22.97
CA PHE A 269 -8.65 26.76 24.03
C PHE A 269 -8.26 27.89 24.98
N SER A 270 -9.20 28.77 25.31
CA SER A 270 -9.02 29.80 26.35
C SER A 270 -10.34 30.10 27.05
N VAL A 271 -10.30 30.33 28.37
CA VAL A 271 -11.46 30.85 29.11
C VAL A 271 -11.72 32.34 28.86
N SER A 272 -10.76 33.07 28.27
CA SER A 272 -10.92 34.45 27.81
C SER A 272 -9.93 34.76 26.69
N ARG A 273 -10.42 35.05 25.48
CA ARG A 273 -9.62 35.59 24.36
C ARG A 273 -10.32 36.79 23.74
N LEU A 274 -9.57 37.70 23.11
CA LEU A 274 -10.16 38.72 22.25
C LEU A 274 -10.77 38.04 21.01
N HIS A 275 -12.09 38.17 20.83
CA HIS A 275 -12.79 37.54 19.72
C HIS A 275 -12.40 38.20 18.38
N PRO A 276 -11.94 37.44 17.36
CA PRO A 276 -11.36 38.02 16.15
C PRO A 276 -12.33 38.90 15.35
N VAL A 277 -13.61 38.49 15.28
CA VAL A 277 -14.70 39.25 14.64
C VAL A 277 -15.20 40.38 15.56
N PHE A 278 -15.86 40.04 16.68
CA PHE A 278 -16.56 41.01 17.55
C PHE A 278 -15.68 41.88 18.47
N LYS A 279 -14.34 41.74 18.43
CA LYS A 279 -13.36 42.51 19.25
C LYS A 279 -13.69 42.63 20.74
N THR A 280 -14.37 41.64 21.30
CA THR A 280 -14.76 41.56 22.72
C THR A 280 -14.07 40.36 23.38
N LEU A 281 -13.77 40.44 24.68
CA LEU A 281 -13.26 39.29 25.42
C LEU A 281 -14.36 38.23 25.53
N ARG A 282 -14.09 37.03 25.01
CA ARG A 282 -15.01 35.88 25.02
C ARG A 282 -14.24 34.58 25.22
N PRO A 283 -14.81 33.58 25.91
CA PRO A 283 -14.21 32.26 25.98
C PRO A 283 -14.17 31.60 24.59
N HIS A 284 -13.17 30.77 24.40
CA HIS A 284 -13.03 29.84 23.29
C HIS A 284 -12.88 28.42 23.81
N TYR A 285 -13.99 27.69 23.81
CA TYR A 285 -14.09 26.36 24.38
C TYR A 285 -13.66 25.24 23.41
N GLY A 286 -12.78 25.56 22.46
CA GLY A 286 -12.35 24.67 21.38
C GLY A 286 -10.91 24.92 20.93
N VAL A 287 -10.51 24.22 19.87
CA VAL A 287 -9.24 24.38 19.16
C VAL A 287 -9.58 24.58 17.69
N ASP A 288 -9.11 25.68 17.12
CA ASP A 288 -9.35 26.03 15.72
C ASP A 288 -8.21 25.45 14.86
N TYR A 289 -8.48 24.37 14.13
CA TYR A 289 -7.52 23.73 13.23
C TYR A 289 -7.67 24.26 11.80
N ALA A 290 -6.68 25.00 11.28
CA ALA A 290 -6.69 25.43 9.88
C ALA A 290 -6.36 24.26 8.95
N ALA A 291 -7.28 23.98 8.04
CA ALA A 291 -7.15 23.02 6.98
C ALA A 291 -7.91 23.51 5.73
N PRO A 292 -7.54 23.06 4.52
CA PRO A 292 -8.29 23.37 3.30
C PRO A 292 -9.79 23.04 3.40
N TYR A 293 -10.61 23.78 2.67
CA TYR A 293 -12.03 23.45 2.51
C TYR A 293 -12.15 22.05 1.90
N GLY A 294 -13.04 21.22 2.46
CA GLY A 294 -13.26 19.84 2.01
C GLY A 294 -12.35 18.79 2.67
N THR A 295 -11.34 19.17 3.46
CA THR A 295 -10.49 18.21 4.20
C THR A 295 -11.35 17.26 5.05
N PRO A 296 -11.14 15.93 5.00
CA PRO A 296 -11.88 14.98 5.84
C PRO A 296 -11.73 15.28 7.33
N VAL A 297 -12.86 15.23 8.05
CA VAL A 297 -12.91 15.27 9.52
C VAL A 297 -13.38 13.91 10.00
N VAL A 298 -12.66 13.34 10.96
CA VAL A 298 -12.92 12.01 11.52
C VAL A 298 -13.43 12.08 12.96
N SER A 299 -14.16 11.06 13.41
CA SER A 299 -14.52 10.93 14.83
C SER A 299 -13.26 10.67 15.65
N SER A 300 -13.00 11.50 16.67
CA SER A 300 -11.86 11.30 17.57
C SER A 300 -11.90 9.95 18.28
N ALA A 301 -13.07 9.38 18.51
CA ALA A 301 -13.29 8.20 19.34
C ALA A 301 -14.51 7.41 18.90
N ASP A 302 -14.61 6.14 19.31
CA ASP A 302 -15.83 5.35 19.22
C ASP A 302 -16.97 6.07 19.95
N GLY A 303 -18.16 6.11 19.37
CA GLY A 303 -19.28 6.82 19.98
C GLY A 303 -20.60 6.74 19.24
N MET A 304 -21.54 7.56 19.70
CA MET A 304 -22.86 7.74 19.09
C MET A 304 -23.10 9.22 18.84
N VAL A 305 -23.45 9.56 17.60
CA VAL A 305 -23.81 10.92 17.19
C VAL A 305 -25.07 11.34 17.95
N THR A 306 -24.96 12.38 18.77
CA THR A 306 -26.10 12.97 19.49
C THR A 306 -26.73 14.13 18.75
N PHE A 307 -25.97 14.78 17.86
CA PHE A 307 -26.44 15.90 17.04
C PHE A 307 -25.71 15.93 15.70
N ALA A 308 -26.43 16.25 14.62
CA ALA A 308 -25.86 16.58 13.31
C ALA A 308 -26.80 17.59 12.64
N GLY A 309 -26.39 18.86 12.53
CA GLY A 309 -27.27 19.93 12.09
C GLY A 309 -26.63 21.32 12.18
N TRP A 310 -27.44 22.38 12.11
CA TRP A 310 -26.97 23.75 12.27
C TRP A 310 -27.00 24.18 13.75
N LYS A 311 -25.90 24.73 14.29
CA LYS A 311 -25.77 25.09 15.71
C LYS A 311 -25.20 26.50 15.90
N ASN A 312 -26.05 27.51 15.71
CA ASN A 312 -25.73 28.93 15.94
C ASN A 312 -24.43 29.34 15.22
N GLY A 313 -23.50 29.99 15.95
CA GLY A 313 -22.21 30.43 15.42
C GLY A 313 -21.29 29.32 14.92
N LEU A 314 -21.46 28.06 15.36
CA LEU A 314 -20.69 26.92 14.85
C LEU A 314 -21.13 26.49 13.44
N GLY A 315 -22.26 26.98 12.92
CA GLY A 315 -22.76 26.55 11.61
C GLY A 315 -23.09 25.05 11.60
N ARG A 316 -22.71 24.33 10.53
CA ARG A 316 -22.89 22.88 10.46
C ARG A 316 -21.98 22.20 11.47
N THR A 317 -22.61 21.49 12.40
CA THR A 317 -21.97 20.90 13.57
C THR A 317 -22.39 19.44 13.73
N ILE A 318 -21.43 18.58 14.07
CA ILE A 318 -21.69 17.22 14.56
C ILE A 318 -21.30 17.19 16.04
N GLU A 319 -22.09 16.51 16.88
CA GLU A 319 -21.71 16.20 18.26
C GLU A 319 -21.85 14.72 18.53
N ILE A 320 -20.86 14.15 19.21
CA ILE A 320 -20.71 12.71 19.40
C ILE A 320 -20.48 12.45 20.89
N ARG A 321 -21.32 11.61 21.49
CA ARG A 321 -21.14 11.11 22.85
C ARG A 321 -20.33 9.83 22.81
N HIS A 322 -19.36 9.75 23.71
CA HIS A 322 -18.45 8.61 23.84
C HIS A 322 -18.62 7.96 25.21
N ALA A 323 -17.78 6.96 25.50
CA ALA A 323 -17.68 6.39 26.84
C ALA A 323 -17.24 7.43 27.89
N ASN A 324 -17.41 7.10 29.17
CA ASN A 324 -16.86 7.84 30.32
C ASN A 324 -17.29 9.33 30.42
N GLY A 325 -18.47 9.69 29.88
CA GLY A 325 -19.03 11.04 29.99
C GLY A 325 -18.39 12.09 29.06
N PHE A 326 -17.62 11.64 28.06
CA PHE A 326 -17.02 12.51 27.05
C PHE A 326 -18.02 12.87 25.94
N VAL A 327 -17.95 14.11 25.46
CA VAL A 327 -18.66 14.56 24.25
C VAL A 327 -17.69 15.39 23.40
N THR A 328 -17.59 15.08 22.11
CA THR A 328 -16.85 15.91 21.13
C THR A 328 -17.81 16.67 20.23
N SER A 329 -17.39 17.86 19.78
CA SER A 329 -18.13 18.74 18.87
C SER A 329 -17.23 19.17 17.72
N TYR A 330 -17.75 19.15 16.50
CA TYR A 330 -17.02 19.38 15.25
C TYR A 330 -17.77 20.46 14.45
N GLY A 331 -17.32 21.71 14.55
CA GLY A 331 -17.99 22.89 13.98
C GLY A 331 -17.52 23.29 12.58
N HIS A 332 -18.17 24.32 12.04
CA HIS A 332 -17.86 25.01 10.78
C HIS A 332 -17.85 24.14 9.51
N LEU A 333 -18.39 22.92 9.57
CA LEU A 333 -18.29 21.91 8.51
C LEU A 333 -18.91 22.37 7.18
N SER A 334 -18.39 21.87 6.06
CA SER A 334 -19.00 22.06 4.74
C SER A 334 -20.21 21.12 4.58
N SER A 335 -20.03 19.87 4.98
CA SER A 335 -20.92 18.74 4.71
C SER A 335 -20.71 17.63 5.75
N PHE A 336 -21.76 16.84 6.01
CA PHE A 336 -21.69 15.59 6.78
C PHE A 336 -21.49 14.39 5.84
N SER A 337 -20.93 13.30 6.35
CA SER A 337 -20.90 12.02 5.63
C SER A 337 -22.28 11.38 5.58
N LEU A 338 -22.59 10.62 4.52
CA LEU A 338 -23.94 10.08 4.23
C LEU A 338 -24.60 9.29 5.38
N LYS A 339 -23.82 8.61 6.22
CA LYS A 339 -24.31 7.80 7.35
C LYS A 339 -24.54 8.60 8.64
N ILE A 340 -24.11 9.86 8.68
CA ILE A 340 -24.05 10.67 9.91
C ILE A 340 -25.35 11.42 10.14
N ARG A 341 -26.04 11.00 11.21
CA ARG A 341 -27.29 11.56 11.72
C ARG A 341 -27.39 11.24 13.22
N SER A 342 -28.27 11.91 13.95
CA SER A 342 -28.49 11.56 15.37
C SER A 342 -28.87 10.09 15.54
N GLY A 343 -28.29 9.43 16.54
CA GLY A 343 -28.40 7.99 16.78
C GLY A 343 -27.42 7.10 15.99
N ALA A 344 -26.68 7.63 15.01
CA ALA A 344 -25.66 6.86 14.29
C ALA A 344 -24.50 6.48 15.23
N LYS A 345 -24.08 5.21 15.23
CA LYS A 345 -22.81 4.79 15.82
C LYS A 345 -21.67 5.15 14.86
N VAL A 346 -20.54 5.55 15.43
CA VAL A 346 -19.30 5.81 14.68
C VAL A 346 -18.13 5.12 15.36
N THR A 347 -17.13 4.74 14.58
CA THR A 347 -15.83 4.27 15.09
C THR A 347 -14.79 5.39 15.11
N GLN A 348 -13.77 5.25 15.96
CA GLN A 348 -12.59 6.11 15.93
C GLN A 348 -11.96 6.11 14.54
N GLY A 349 -11.63 7.30 14.01
CA GLY A 349 -11.06 7.46 12.66
C GLY A 349 -12.08 7.42 11.52
N GLU A 350 -13.36 7.14 11.77
CA GLU A 350 -14.41 7.19 10.74
C GLU A 350 -14.63 8.62 10.24
N ILE A 351 -14.66 8.83 8.92
CA ILE A 351 -14.92 10.17 8.32
C ILE A 351 -16.36 10.57 8.57
N ILE A 352 -16.57 11.52 9.48
CA ILE A 352 -17.89 12.04 9.88
C ILE A 352 -18.34 13.24 9.04
N GLY A 353 -17.40 13.97 8.43
CA GLY A 353 -17.71 15.16 7.65
C GLY A 353 -16.49 15.76 6.98
N ARG A 354 -16.61 17.03 6.57
CA ARG A 354 -15.53 17.77 5.91
C ARG A 354 -15.43 19.20 6.42
N VAL A 355 -14.19 19.70 6.51
CA VAL A 355 -13.87 21.09 6.88
C VAL A 355 -14.58 22.06 5.94
N GLY A 356 -15.14 23.13 6.49
CA GLY A 356 -15.78 24.17 5.71
C GLY A 356 -15.55 25.55 6.32
N ALA A 357 -16.48 26.45 6.00
CA ALA A 357 -16.53 27.78 6.57
C ALA A 357 -17.99 28.19 6.85
N SER A 358 -18.80 27.28 7.42
CA SER A 358 -20.19 27.58 7.79
C SER A 358 -20.30 28.24 9.17
N GLY A 359 -21.35 29.03 9.43
CA GLY A 359 -21.49 29.77 10.68
C GLY A 359 -20.65 31.05 10.73
N ILE A 360 -20.21 31.45 11.92
CA ILE A 360 -19.42 32.66 12.16
C ILE A 360 -17.94 32.30 12.14
N THR A 361 -17.27 32.58 11.03
CA THR A 361 -15.87 32.22 10.80
C THR A 361 -15.16 33.26 9.93
N THR A 362 -13.83 33.33 10.03
CA THR A 362 -12.96 34.16 9.16
C THR A 362 -12.35 33.38 7.99
N GLY A 363 -12.54 32.06 7.91
CA GLY A 363 -12.00 31.23 6.83
C GLY A 363 -12.07 29.71 7.13
N PRO A 364 -11.67 28.85 6.18
CA PRO A 364 -11.76 27.40 6.35
C PRO A 364 -10.95 26.87 7.54
N HIS A 365 -11.64 26.27 8.52
CA HIS A 365 -11.07 25.61 9.68
C HIS A 365 -12.10 24.68 10.35
N LEU A 366 -11.63 23.86 11.28
CA LEU A 366 -12.49 23.10 12.20
C LEU A 366 -12.39 23.72 13.60
N ASP A 367 -13.51 24.14 14.19
CA ASP A 367 -13.64 24.34 15.64
C ASP A 367 -13.91 22.97 16.27
N TYR A 368 -12.91 22.43 16.98
CA TYR A 368 -13.02 21.17 17.70
C TYR A 368 -13.13 21.39 19.20
N ARG A 369 -14.20 20.90 19.81
CA ARG A 369 -14.46 21.03 21.25
C ARG A 369 -14.58 19.67 21.92
N CYS A 370 -14.09 19.58 23.16
CA CYS A 370 -14.26 18.42 24.02
C CYS A 370 -14.94 18.85 25.33
N MET A 371 -15.92 18.07 25.78
CA MET A 371 -16.55 18.19 27.09
C MET A 371 -16.39 16.89 27.87
N VAL A 372 -16.18 17.01 29.18
CA VAL A 372 -16.16 15.90 30.14
C VAL A 372 -17.16 16.24 31.24
N SER A 373 -18.12 15.36 31.50
CA SER A 373 -19.15 15.55 32.55
C SER A 373 -19.84 16.92 32.47
N GLY A 374 -20.12 17.38 31.24
CA GLY A 374 -20.80 18.66 30.98
C GLY A 374 -19.94 19.92 31.01
N ARG A 375 -18.62 19.82 31.25
CA ARG A 375 -17.68 20.96 31.24
C ARG A 375 -16.74 20.88 30.05
N TYR A 376 -16.56 21.99 29.34
CA TYR A 376 -15.54 22.08 28.27
C TYR A 376 -14.13 22.00 28.84
N VAL A 377 -13.28 21.21 28.19
CA VAL A 377 -11.87 21.01 28.56
C VAL A 377 -10.96 21.35 27.39
N ASN A 378 -9.70 21.72 27.66
CA ASN A 378 -8.70 21.96 26.62
C ASN A 378 -8.26 20.62 25.99
N PRO A 379 -8.59 20.34 24.71
CA PRO A 379 -8.25 19.06 24.08
C PRO A 379 -6.73 18.83 23.98
N LEU A 380 -5.94 19.89 23.87
CA LEU A 380 -4.47 19.82 23.73
C LEU A 380 -3.73 19.47 25.03
N LYS A 381 -4.43 19.52 26.18
CA LYS A 381 -3.86 19.24 27.51
C LYS A 381 -4.54 18.06 28.20
N MET A 382 -5.28 17.24 27.45
CA MET A 382 -6.08 16.18 28.03
C MET A 382 -5.29 14.88 28.19
N ASN A 383 -5.22 14.36 29.41
CA ASN A 383 -4.79 12.99 29.66
C ASN A 383 -5.91 12.03 29.21
N LEU A 384 -5.75 11.50 28.00
CA LEU A 384 -6.70 10.58 27.40
C LEU A 384 -6.47 9.16 27.93
N PRO A 385 -7.51 8.45 28.40
CA PRO A 385 -7.36 7.06 28.81
C PRO A 385 -6.96 6.20 27.61
N SER A 386 -6.18 5.14 27.85
CA SER A 386 -5.99 4.10 26.84
C SER A 386 -7.34 3.47 26.48
N ALA A 387 -7.43 2.96 25.25
CA ALA A 387 -8.52 2.08 24.84
C ALA A 387 -8.52 0.79 25.69
N ARG A 388 -9.56 -0.03 25.54
CA ARG A 388 -9.79 -1.22 26.38
C ARG A 388 -8.53 -2.13 26.38
N PRO A 389 -7.93 -2.42 27.55
CA PRO A 389 -6.78 -3.32 27.64
C PRO A 389 -7.18 -4.76 27.27
N VAL A 390 -6.19 -5.65 27.21
CA VAL A 390 -6.42 -7.10 27.20
C VAL A 390 -7.28 -7.46 28.41
N LYS A 391 -8.37 -8.22 28.20
CA LYS A 391 -9.23 -8.65 29.32
C LYS A 391 -8.44 -9.59 30.24
N GLY A 392 -8.71 -9.58 31.54
CA GLY A 392 -7.95 -10.37 32.52
C GLY A 392 -7.87 -11.87 32.19
N ASN A 393 -8.94 -12.45 31.65
CA ASN A 393 -9.01 -13.86 31.21
C ASN A 393 -8.17 -14.18 29.95
N HIS A 394 -7.69 -13.16 29.22
CA HIS A 394 -6.83 -13.32 28.04
C HIS A 394 -5.36 -12.96 28.31
N LEU A 395 -5.03 -12.43 29.49
CA LEU A 395 -3.65 -12.10 29.86
C LEU A 395 -2.66 -13.28 29.75
N PRO A 396 -3.02 -14.55 30.06
CA PRO A 396 -2.10 -15.68 29.88
C PRO A 396 -1.73 -15.93 28.41
N ASP A 397 -2.71 -15.88 27.50
CA ASP A 397 -2.49 -16.05 26.05
C ASP A 397 -1.73 -14.85 25.46
N PHE A 398 -2.04 -13.62 25.92
CA PHE A 398 -1.26 -12.43 25.60
C PHE A 398 0.19 -12.54 26.05
N ASN A 399 0.46 -12.98 27.29
CA ASN A 399 1.81 -13.10 27.81
C ASN A 399 2.64 -14.13 27.01
N SER A 400 2.08 -15.29 26.69
CA SER A 400 2.79 -16.30 25.87
C SER A 400 3.12 -15.78 24.46
N LYS A 401 2.18 -15.09 23.78
CA LYS A 401 2.45 -14.48 22.47
C LYS A 401 3.47 -13.34 22.56
N LYS A 402 3.36 -12.49 23.60
CA LYS A 402 4.31 -11.41 23.90
C LYS A 402 5.72 -11.93 24.10
N GLU A 403 5.90 -12.98 24.89
CA GLU A 403 7.24 -13.55 25.20
C GLU A 403 7.94 -14.04 23.93
N ASN A 404 7.22 -14.75 23.05
CA ASN A 404 7.76 -15.18 21.75
C ASN A 404 8.17 -13.99 20.86
N LEU A 405 7.36 -12.92 20.84
CA LEU A 405 7.63 -11.72 20.04
C LEU A 405 8.75 -10.85 20.60
N LEU A 406 8.87 -10.76 21.93
CA LEU A 406 9.99 -10.10 22.60
C LEU A 406 11.30 -10.86 22.38
N TYR A 407 11.27 -12.20 22.43
CA TYR A 407 12.43 -13.02 22.08
C TYR A 407 12.88 -12.75 20.63
N ALA A 408 11.94 -12.71 19.67
CA ALA A 408 12.25 -12.37 18.28
C ALA A 408 12.80 -10.94 18.10
N LEU A 409 12.27 -9.94 18.82
CA LEU A 409 12.82 -8.57 18.82
C LEU A 409 14.22 -8.49 19.40
N ASN A 410 14.50 -9.25 20.46
CA ASN A 410 15.82 -9.27 21.10
C ASN A 410 16.89 -9.91 20.19
N LEU A 411 16.54 -10.98 19.46
CA LEU A 411 17.45 -11.63 18.51
C LEU A 411 17.97 -10.70 17.41
N LEU A 412 17.23 -9.64 17.03
CA LEU A 412 17.70 -8.65 16.06
C LEU A 412 19.00 -7.95 16.51
N THR A 413 19.17 -7.80 17.82
CA THR A 413 20.35 -7.17 18.42
C THR A 413 21.58 -8.07 18.47
N ASP A 414 21.39 -9.40 18.39
CA ASP A 414 22.44 -10.38 18.70
C ASP A 414 23.30 -10.77 17.47
N GLU A 415 22.95 -10.34 16.25
CA GLU A 415 23.70 -10.65 15.02
C GLU A 415 25.08 -9.96 14.90
N LEU A 416 25.56 -9.25 15.93
CA LEU A 416 26.90 -8.65 15.96
C LEU A 416 27.81 -9.11 17.13
N THR A 417 27.49 -10.22 17.80
CA THR A 417 28.40 -10.86 18.79
C THR A 417 28.65 -12.36 18.58
N PHE A 418 28.83 -12.79 17.32
CA PHE A 418 29.75 -13.90 17.05
C PHE A 418 31.13 -13.34 16.71
N ALA A 419 31.83 -12.91 17.76
CA ALA A 419 33.26 -12.66 17.70
C ALA A 419 33.99 -13.95 17.28
N SER A 420 35.01 -13.80 16.47
CA SER A 420 35.97 -14.86 16.14
C SER A 420 36.53 -15.49 17.41
N ALA A 421 36.26 -16.77 17.63
CA ALA A 421 36.94 -17.61 18.59
C ALA A 421 37.79 -18.65 17.83
N GLU A 422 39.09 -18.35 17.80
CA GLU A 422 40.27 -19.18 17.43
C GLU A 422 40.20 -20.07 16.16
#